data_AF-A0A4Q7Y6W8-F1
#
_entry.id   AF-A0A4Q7Y6W8-F1
#
_cell.length_a   1.000
_cell.length_b   1.000
_cell.length_c   1.000
_cell.angle_alpha   90.00
_cell.angle_beta   90.00
_cell.angle_gamma   90.00
#
_symmetry.space_group_name_H-M   'P 1'
#
loop_
_entity.id
_entity.type
_entity.pdbx_description
1 polymer ?
#
loop_
_entity_poly.entity_id
_entity_poly.type
_entity_poly.pdbx_seq_one_letter_code
_entity_poly.pdbx_strand_id
1 'polypeptide(L)'
;MRITCRATVPATESQMVASIQQVLDRRGSMNHPPVSIAVNDSVALGIASLFTSPIESGQVMERLYRGGDVDSAELLAAIRFEQGYASPEGHAALHCLAGWVAAKVHRSDAG
;
A
#
# COMPACT_ATOMS: atom_id res chain seq x y z
N MET A 1 -12.32 4.30 8.15
CA MET A 1 -11.38 5.09 8.99
C MET A 1 -10.40 5.78 8.07
N ARG A 2 -10.17 7.09 8.22
CA ARG A 2 -9.27 7.82 7.33
C ARG A 2 -7.81 7.65 7.74
N ILE A 3 -6.94 7.35 6.78
CA ILE A 3 -5.50 7.20 6.98
C ILE A 3 -4.75 8.24 6.16
N THR A 4 -3.69 8.80 6.73
CA THR A 4 -2.89 9.85 6.10
C THR A 4 -1.50 9.35 5.70
N CYS A 5 -1.10 9.69 4.48
CA CYS A 5 0.24 9.52 3.93
C CYS A 5 1.00 10.84 4.10
N ARG A 6 2.17 10.79 4.73
CA ARG A 6 3.00 11.98 5.00
C ARG A 6 3.99 12.27 3.87
N ALA A 7 4.23 11.30 2.99
CA ALA A 7 5.06 11.53 1.81
C ALA A 7 4.29 12.38 0.80
N THR A 8 5.01 13.21 0.06
CA THR A 8 4.48 13.97 -1.09
C THR A 8 5.16 13.58 -2.40
N VAL A 9 6.19 12.73 -2.33
CA VAL A 9 6.99 12.26 -3.46
C VAL A 9 6.93 10.73 -3.48
N PRO A 10 6.49 10.11 -4.60
CA PRO A 10 6.49 8.66 -4.73
C PRO A 10 7.92 8.13 -4.82
N ALA A 11 8.14 6.92 -4.30
CA ALA A 11 9.39 6.20 -4.50
C ALA A 11 9.60 5.88 -5.98
N THR A 12 10.86 5.86 -6.43
CA THR A 12 11.20 5.36 -7.76
C THR A 12 10.91 3.86 -7.87
N GLU A 13 10.79 3.34 -9.09
CA GLU A 13 10.57 1.90 -9.32
C GLU A 13 11.62 1.02 -8.62
N SER A 14 12.90 1.39 -8.73
CA SER A 14 13.99 0.68 -8.05
C SER A 14 13.86 0.68 -6.52
N GLN A 15 13.44 1.80 -5.93
CA GLN A 15 13.18 1.90 -4.50
C GLN A 15 11.96 1.07 -4.08
N MET A 16 10.92 1.03 -4.91
CA MET A 16 9.73 0.20 -4.66
C MET A 16 10.09 -1.27 -4.66
N VAL A 17 10.76 -1.76 -5.72
CA VAL A 17 11.16 -3.17 -5.84
C VAL A 17 12.01 -3.60 -4.65
N ALA A 18 13.02 -2.81 -4.28
CA ALA A 18 13.87 -3.11 -3.13
C ALA A 18 13.08 -3.16 -1.81
N SER A 19 12.17 -2.20 -1.60
CA SER A 19 11.38 -2.12 -0.36
C SER A 19 10.34 -3.25 -0.26
N ILE A 20 9.68 -3.58 -1.37
CA ILE A 20 8.72 -4.69 -1.45
C ILE A 20 9.44 -6.00 -1.12
N GLN A 21 10.59 -6.26 -1.76
CA GLN A 21 11.38 -7.45 -1.51
C GLN A 21 11.78 -7.55 -0.03
N GLN A 22 12.32 -6.47 0.54
CA GLN A 22 12.72 -6.43 1.96
C GLN A 22 11.55 -6.73 2.91
N VAL A 23 10.37 -6.17 2.65
CA VAL A 23 9.18 -6.41 3.47
C VAL A 23 8.71 -7.87 3.36
N LEU A 24 8.69 -8.41 2.14
CA LEU A 24 8.27 -9.79 1.91
C LEU A 24 9.24 -10.78 2.55
N ASP A 25 10.55 -10.60 2.37
CA ASP A 25 11.58 -11.44 2.99
C ASP A 25 11.49 -11.38 4.52
N ARG A 26 11.34 -10.16 5.07
CA ARG A 26 11.28 -9.98 6.51
C ARG A 26 10.03 -10.65 7.10
N ARG A 27 8.87 -10.47 6.48
CA ARG A 27 7.61 -11.09 6.94
C ARG A 27 7.64 -12.61 6.76
N GLY A 28 8.17 -13.10 5.64
CA GLY A 28 8.28 -14.54 5.34
C GLY A 28 9.23 -15.28 6.28
N SER A 29 10.21 -14.58 6.86
CA SER A 29 11.12 -15.16 7.88
C SER A 29 10.48 -15.35 9.26
N MET A 30 9.23 -14.94 9.46
CA MET A 30 8.56 -14.94 10.77
C MET A 30 7.28 -15.75 10.74
N ASN A 31 7.02 -16.51 11.80
CA ASN A 31 5.73 -17.19 11.94
C ASN A 31 4.58 -16.19 12.13
N HIS A 32 4.82 -15.09 12.86
CA HIS A 32 3.81 -14.11 13.26
C HIS A 32 4.38 -12.69 13.09
N PRO A 33 4.50 -12.20 11.84
CA PRO A 33 5.10 -10.90 11.58
C PRO A 33 4.23 -9.77 12.15
N PRO A 34 4.81 -8.81 12.90
CA PRO A 34 4.05 -7.68 13.41
C PRO A 34 3.55 -6.78 12.28
N VAL A 35 2.37 -6.18 12.48
CA VAL A 35 1.71 -5.29 11.51
C VAL A 35 2.55 -4.06 11.17
N SER A 36 3.48 -3.65 12.05
CA SER A 36 4.40 -2.55 11.83
C SER A 36 5.46 -2.83 10.74
N ILE A 37 5.64 -4.08 10.31
CA ILE A 37 6.49 -4.42 9.16
C ILE A 37 5.68 -4.21 7.88
N ALA A 38 5.81 -3.01 7.35
CA ALA A 38 5.17 -2.55 6.13
C ALA A 38 6.12 -1.64 5.33
N VAL A 39 5.77 -1.41 4.07
CA VAL A 39 6.45 -0.39 3.26
C VAL A 39 6.26 1.00 3.85
N ASN A 40 7.12 1.95 3.50
CA ASN A 40 6.97 3.34 3.94
C ASN A 40 5.96 4.13 3.08
N ASP A 41 5.68 5.36 3.49
CA ASP A 41 4.71 6.24 2.84
C ASP A 41 5.06 6.55 1.36
N SER A 42 6.33 6.76 1.01
CA SER A 42 6.70 7.06 -0.39
C SER A 42 6.54 5.84 -1.31
N VAL A 43 6.83 4.63 -0.81
CA VAL A 43 6.59 3.38 -1.53
C VAL A 43 5.09 3.11 -1.67
N ALA A 44 4.28 3.40 -0.64
CA ALA A 44 2.83 3.30 -0.74
C ALA A 44 2.26 4.21 -1.84
N LEU A 45 2.75 5.46 -1.96
CA LEU A 45 2.38 6.35 -3.06
C LEU A 45 2.83 5.82 -4.43
N GLY A 46 4.04 5.29 -4.52
CA GLY A 46 4.57 4.71 -5.75
C GLY A 46 3.70 3.55 -6.23
N ILE A 47 3.34 2.62 -5.32
CA ILE A 47 2.45 1.50 -5.63
C ILE A 47 1.10 2.03 -6.09
N ALA A 48 0.49 2.97 -5.37
CA ALA A 48 -0.81 3.55 -5.76
C ALA A 48 -0.77 4.21 -7.15
N SER A 49 0.34 4.85 -7.52
CA SER A 49 0.49 5.47 -8.83
C SER A 49 0.42 4.46 -9.99
N LEU A 50 0.89 3.22 -9.79
CA LEU A 50 0.88 2.16 -10.79
C LEU A 50 -0.53 1.65 -11.10
N PHE A 51 -1.44 1.76 -10.14
CA PHE A 51 -2.83 1.26 -10.25
C PHE A 51 -3.84 2.38 -10.47
N THR A 52 -3.39 3.60 -10.79
CA THR A 52 -4.29 4.71 -11.14
C THR A 52 -4.93 4.47 -12.52
N SER A 53 -6.25 4.60 -12.58
CA SER A 53 -7.02 4.37 -13.81
C SER A 53 -8.42 5.02 -13.70
N PRO A 54 -9.21 5.10 -14.79
CA PRO A 54 -10.52 5.75 -14.77
C PRO A 54 -11.64 4.90 -14.12
N ILE A 55 -11.37 3.65 -13.75
CA ILE A 55 -12.35 2.82 -13.04
C ILE A 55 -12.33 3.11 -11.53
N GLU A 56 -13.37 2.69 -10.80
CA GLU A 56 -13.58 3.03 -9.40
C GLU A 56 -12.36 2.70 -8.51
N SER A 57 -11.81 1.49 -8.60
CA SER A 57 -10.62 1.08 -7.85
C SER A 57 -9.40 1.97 -8.18
N GLY A 58 -9.20 2.32 -9.44
CA GLY A 58 -8.14 3.22 -9.87
C GLY A 58 -8.30 4.64 -9.38
N GLN A 59 -9.54 5.15 -9.26
CA GLN A 59 -9.84 6.46 -8.69
C GLN A 59 -9.60 6.50 -7.16
N VAL A 60 -9.74 5.38 -6.47
CA VAL A 60 -9.34 5.25 -5.05
C VAL A 60 -7.82 5.33 -4.93
N MET A 61 -7.08 4.63 -5.81
CA MET A 61 -5.61 4.69 -5.86
C MET A 61 -5.12 6.11 -6.18
N GLU A 62 -5.78 6.79 -7.12
CA GLU A 62 -5.45 8.18 -7.48
C GLU A 62 -5.61 9.13 -6.29
N ARG A 63 -6.66 8.97 -5.48
CA ARG A 63 -6.86 9.81 -4.28
C ARG A 63 -5.75 9.63 -3.25
N LEU A 64 -5.29 8.39 -3.04
CA LEU A 64 -4.11 8.16 -2.19
C LEU A 64 -2.88 8.85 -2.79
N TYR A 65 -2.64 8.63 -4.08
CA TYR A 65 -1.49 9.19 -4.80
C TYR A 65 -1.43 10.73 -4.76
N ARG A 66 -2.57 11.41 -4.91
CA ARG A 66 -2.66 12.88 -5.02
C ARG A 66 -2.96 13.60 -3.71
N GLY A 67 -3.77 12.99 -2.85
CA GLY A 67 -4.38 13.65 -1.68
C GLY A 67 -3.84 13.16 -0.35
N GLY A 68 -3.10 12.04 -0.31
CA GLY A 68 -2.52 11.46 0.90
C GLY A 68 -3.54 11.00 1.94
N ASP A 69 -4.81 11.38 1.87
CA ASP A 69 -5.87 11.02 2.80
C ASP A 69 -6.98 10.21 2.11
N VAL A 70 -7.23 9.01 2.61
CA VAL A 70 -8.16 8.04 2.01
C VAL A 70 -8.79 7.18 3.09
N ASP A 71 -10.04 6.73 2.87
CA ASP A 71 -10.66 5.76 3.77
C ASP A 71 -10.00 4.38 3.63
N SER A 72 -9.60 3.79 4.75
CA SER A 72 -8.88 2.52 4.79
C SER A 72 -9.69 1.34 4.28
N ALA A 73 -11.00 1.32 4.52
CA ALA A 73 -11.86 0.23 4.06
C ALA A 73 -12.08 0.29 2.55
N GLU A 74 -12.28 1.51 2.04
CA GLU A 74 -12.38 1.78 0.60
C GLU A 74 -11.09 1.41 -0.13
N LEU A 75 -9.93 1.83 0.40
CA LEU A 75 -8.63 1.48 -0.18
C LEU A 75 -8.37 -0.03 -0.14
N LEU A 76 -8.70 -0.72 0.95
CA LEU A 76 -8.58 -2.19 1.02
C LEU A 76 -9.50 -2.90 0.03
N ALA A 77 -10.70 -2.37 -0.23
CA ALA A 77 -11.60 -2.92 -1.25
C ALA A 77 -11.01 -2.76 -2.67
N ALA A 78 -10.49 -1.56 -2.99
CA ALA A 78 -9.81 -1.31 -4.26
C ALA A 78 -8.58 -2.20 -4.44
N ILE A 79 -7.75 -2.36 -3.40
CA ILE A 79 -6.58 -3.27 -3.43
C ILE A 79 -7.00 -4.70 -3.76
N ARG A 80 -8.02 -5.24 -3.08
CA ARG A 80 -8.49 -6.61 -3.33
C ARG A 80 -9.04 -6.78 -4.74
N PHE A 81 -9.73 -5.77 -5.26
CA PHE A 81 -10.22 -5.79 -6.64
C PHE A 81 -9.06 -5.88 -7.63
N GLU A 82 -8.08 -4.97 -7.53
CA GLU A 82 -6.92 -4.94 -8.43
C GLU A 82 -6.08 -6.22 -8.33
N GLN A 83 -5.98 -6.82 -7.13
CA GLN A 83 -5.28 -8.09 -6.91
C GLN A 83 -5.85 -9.25 -7.73
N GLY A 84 -7.12 -9.20 -8.13
CA GLY A 84 -7.77 -10.20 -8.96
C GLY A 84 -7.31 -10.17 -10.43
N TYR A 85 -6.68 -9.08 -10.87
CA TYR A 85 -6.26 -8.86 -12.26
C TYR A 85 -4.75 -8.59 -12.39
N ALA A 86 -4.06 -8.32 -11.30
CA ALA A 86 -2.65 -7.99 -11.28
C ALA A 86 -1.74 -9.18 -11.66
N SER A 87 -0.57 -8.87 -12.24
CA SER A 87 0.53 -9.84 -12.36
C SER A 87 1.02 -10.30 -10.98
N PRO A 88 1.86 -11.34 -10.88
CA PRO A 88 2.46 -11.74 -9.60
C PRO A 88 3.20 -10.58 -8.89
N GLU A 89 3.95 -9.77 -9.62
CA GLU A 89 4.67 -8.62 -9.09
C GLU A 89 3.70 -7.52 -8.64
N GLY A 90 2.65 -7.25 -9.44
CA GLY A 90 1.59 -6.32 -9.07
C GLY A 90 0.83 -6.77 -7.83
N HIS A 91 0.55 -8.08 -7.72
CA HIS A 91 -0.11 -8.67 -6.56
C HIS A 91 0.75 -8.53 -5.30
N ALA A 92 2.06 -8.75 -5.41
CA ALA A 92 3.01 -8.56 -4.31
C ALA A 92 3.09 -7.10 -3.85
N ALA A 93 3.10 -6.15 -4.80
CA ALA A 93 3.05 -4.73 -4.51
C ALA A 93 1.74 -4.35 -3.76
N LEU A 94 0.59 -4.79 -4.28
CA LEU A 94 -0.72 -4.58 -3.66
C LEU A 94 -0.83 -5.21 -2.27
N HIS A 95 -0.25 -6.40 -2.06
CA HIS A 95 -0.18 -7.03 -0.75
C HIS A 95 0.64 -6.19 0.24
N CYS A 96 1.76 -5.61 -0.19
CA CYS A 96 2.55 -4.68 0.63
C CYS A 96 1.78 -3.39 0.95
N LEU A 97 1.01 -2.86 -0.01
CA LEU A 97 0.15 -1.69 0.20
C LEU A 97 -0.96 -2.00 1.23
N ALA A 98 -1.59 -3.17 1.16
CA ALA A 98 -2.56 -3.60 2.19
C ALA A 98 -1.92 -3.69 3.58
N GLY A 99 -0.69 -4.20 3.66
CA GLY A 99 0.10 -4.22 4.89
C GLY A 99 0.36 -2.81 5.46
N TRP A 100 0.65 -1.84 4.61
CA TRP A 100 0.80 -0.43 5.01
C TRP A 100 -0.51 0.16 5.54
N VAL A 101 -1.65 -0.14 4.89
CA VAL A 101 -2.97 0.28 5.39
C VAL A 101 -3.22 -0.27 6.80
N ALA A 102 -2.97 -1.56 7.02
CA ALA A 102 -3.12 -2.19 8.33
C ALA A 102 -2.21 -1.53 9.39
N ALA A 103 -0.98 -1.19 9.04
CA ALA A 103 -0.04 -0.50 9.93
C ALA A 103 -0.53 0.91 10.31
N LYS A 104 -1.12 1.65 9.36
CA LYS A 104 -1.70 2.98 9.60
C LYS A 104 -2.92 2.92 10.51
N VAL A 105 -3.80 1.95 10.27
CA VAL A 105 -4.99 1.73 11.10
C VAL A 105 -4.57 1.43 12.53
N HIS A 106 -3.71 0.42 12.72
CA HIS A 106 -3.22 0.03 14.05
C HIS A 106 -2.54 1.17 14.80
N ARG A 107 -1.78 2.03 14.10
CA ARG A 107 -1.14 3.20 14.73
C ARG A 107 -2.15 4.23 15.23
N SER A 108 -3.27 4.43 14.53
CA SER A 108 -4.21 5.47 14.92
C SER A 108 -5.20 4.99 15.99
N ASP A 109 -5.40 3.68 16.13
CA ASP A 109 -6.17 3.09 17.25
C ASP A 109 -5.38 3.08 18.58
N ALA A 110 -4.05 3.20 18.51
CA ALA A 110 -3.15 3.19 19.67
C ALA A 110 -2.89 4.59 20.27
N GLY A 111 -3.56 5.62 19.78
CA GLY A 111 -3.47 7.02 20.26
C GLY A 111 -4.80 7.51 20.79
#